data_AF-J3EWE3-F1
#
_entry.id   AF-J3EWE3-F1
#
_cell.length_a   1.000
_cell.length_b   1.000
_cell.length_c   1.000
_cell.angle_alpha   90.00
_cell.angle_beta   90.00
_cell.angle_gamma   90.00
#
_symmetry.space_group_name_H-M   'P 1'
#
loop_
_entity.id
_entity.type
_entity.pdbx_description
1 polymer ?
#
loop_
_entity_poly.entity_id
_entity_poly.type
_entity_poly.pdbx_seq_one_letter_code
_entity_poly.pdbx_strand_id
1 'polypeptide(L)'
;MQLGFIAPQEVLDIIAGIGRTEDIRFSPDRSRLAVAVITRKLIVVFDIEVRMTPAGKQVHLSTAIELSSSQLKYPHGLDFIDNETLVVANRDGDLTLFRLPSRDGSTKGELTLLKSLSANDRELLGPGSVAVSRIDAQHHEFLVCRNFGNRVSRHVIATETDYAVTEEGVLLGKWMVIPDGISIDRSRRWLAVSSHDIQSALLYPHTPALHAEADPTAVLRGASYPHGIRFSDDSCYILLADAGAPYVHVYFQPDGHWQGVYDPCLSLRVMDDGLFQLGRHNPQEGGPKGLDIDCTAGILVTTCMTQPLAFFDLDPILASVLRSGPLDVLDGSESAPEGGLDVCHELEKQLRHAQTVTNAILREQQAEQRAVQTELRAAQAELRAAHAESRVQALLASNSWRITAPLRWALASRKRQS
;
A
#
# COMPACT_ATOMS: atom_id res chain seq x y z
N MET A 1 -10.12 -6.60 -22.99
CA MET A 1 -9.85 -5.53 -21.99
C MET A 1 -8.42 -5.64 -21.50
N GLN A 2 -7.97 -6.78 -20.95
CA GLN A 2 -6.54 -6.98 -20.72
C GLN A 2 -5.76 -7.00 -22.04
N LEU A 3 -4.60 -6.35 -22.05
CA LEU A 3 -3.69 -6.25 -23.19
C LEU A 3 -2.47 -7.14 -22.95
N GLY A 4 -2.08 -7.87 -23.99
CA GLY A 4 -0.76 -8.49 -24.03
C GLY A 4 0.32 -7.44 -24.28
N PHE A 5 1.55 -7.75 -23.89
CA PHE A 5 2.73 -6.95 -24.22
C PHE A 5 3.79 -7.79 -24.93
N ILE A 6 4.63 -7.13 -25.73
CA ILE A 6 5.80 -7.70 -26.38
C ILE A 6 7.04 -7.16 -25.70
N ALA A 7 7.98 -8.03 -25.37
CA ALA A 7 9.26 -7.64 -24.81
C ALA A 7 10.37 -8.62 -25.23
N PRO A 8 11.63 -8.16 -25.33
CA PRO A 8 12.78 -9.05 -25.46
C PRO A 8 12.89 -10.01 -24.26
N GLN A 9 13.55 -11.16 -24.45
CA GLN A 9 13.66 -12.18 -23.41
C GLN A 9 14.31 -11.63 -22.12
N GLU A 10 15.31 -10.77 -22.23
CA GLU A 10 15.96 -10.13 -21.08
C GLU A 10 14.99 -9.29 -20.22
N VAL A 11 14.02 -8.63 -20.85
CA VAL A 11 12.98 -7.86 -20.17
C VAL A 11 11.98 -8.79 -19.50
N LEU A 12 11.61 -9.90 -20.17
CA LEU A 12 10.74 -10.92 -19.58
C LEU A 12 11.37 -11.59 -18.36
N ASP A 13 12.68 -11.86 -18.41
CA ASP A 13 13.43 -12.44 -17.30
C ASP A 13 13.48 -11.48 -16.10
N ILE A 14 13.64 -10.18 -16.34
CA ILE A 14 13.55 -9.15 -15.29
C ILE A 14 12.15 -9.13 -14.68
N ILE A 15 11.09 -9.09 -15.50
CA ILE A 15 9.69 -9.08 -15.03
C ILE A 15 9.41 -10.31 -14.15
N ALA A 16 9.86 -11.50 -14.57
CA ALA A 16 9.71 -12.74 -13.81
C ALA A 16 10.46 -12.70 -12.47
N GLY A 17 11.53 -11.91 -12.38
CA GLY A 17 12.34 -11.74 -11.17
C GLY A 17 11.93 -10.58 -10.25
N ILE A 18 10.92 -9.76 -10.59
CA ILE A 18 10.55 -8.58 -9.79
C ILE A 18 10.08 -8.98 -8.39
N GLY A 19 9.10 -9.90 -8.29
CA GLY A 19 8.47 -10.24 -7.01
C GLY A 19 7.49 -9.17 -6.52
N ARG A 20 7.50 -8.87 -5.22
CA ARG A 20 6.55 -7.91 -4.60
C ARG A 20 6.83 -6.47 -5.02
N THR A 21 5.78 -5.82 -5.52
CA THR A 21 5.74 -4.42 -5.90
C THR A 21 4.72 -3.66 -5.08
N GLU A 22 4.93 -2.35 -4.92
CA GLU A 22 4.01 -1.48 -4.16
C GLU A 22 3.45 -0.32 -4.99
N ASP A 23 4.21 0.22 -5.93
CA ASP A 23 3.79 1.35 -6.77
C ASP A 23 4.37 1.29 -8.18
N ILE A 24 3.73 2.01 -9.09
CA ILE A 24 4.07 2.08 -10.51
C ILE A 24 3.73 3.45 -11.09
N ARG A 25 4.62 4.01 -11.93
CA ARG A 25 4.43 5.33 -12.55
C ARG A 25 4.96 5.42 -13.96
N PHE A 26 4.20 6.09 -14.83
CA PHE A 26 4.71 6.60 -16.09
C PHE A 26 5.60 7.84 -15.86
N SER A 27 6.65 7.99 -16.66
CA SER A 27 7.36 9.27 -16.77
C SER A 27 6.45 10.35 -17.37
N PRO A 28 6.75 11.64 -17.19
CA PRO A 28 5.96 12.73 -17.75
C PRO A 28 5.75 12.64 -19.27
N ASP A 29 6.75 12.17 -20.01
CA ASP A 29 6.65 11.95 -21.47
C ASP A 29 6.03 10.60 -21.86
N ARG A 30 5.63 9.78 -20.88
CA ARG A 30 5.03 8.45 -21.03
C ARG A 30 5.93 7.42 -21.74
N SER A 31 7.22 7.72 -21.91
CA SER A 31 8.17 6.81 -22.56
C SER A 31 8.83 5.82 -21.59
N ARG A 32 8.68 6.04 -20.27
CA ARG A 32 9.21 5.17 -19.22
C ARG A 32 8.13 4.77 -18.24
N LEU A 33 8.34 3.61 -17.61
CA LEU A 33 7.49 3.06 -16.57
C LEU A 33 8.38 2.59 -15.40
N ALA A 34 8.28 3.26 -14.26
CA ALA A 34 9.04 2.93 -13.05
C ALA A 34 8.18 2.10 -12.09
N VAL A 35 8.77 1.08 -11.47
CA VAL A 35 8.11 0.16 -10.54
C VAL A 35 8.91 0.07 -9.23
N ALA A 36 8.24 0.28 -8.09
CA ALA A 36 8.83 0.11 -6.77
C ALA A 36 8.85 -1.38 -6.39
N VAL A 37 10.04 -1.97 -6.21
CA VAL A 37 10.20 -3.39 -5.88
C VAL A 37 10.70 -3.56 -4.45
N ILE A 38 9.75 -3.76 -3.54
CA ILE A 38 9.96 -3.65 -2.10
C ILE A 38 10.88 -4.74 -1.54
N THR A 39 10.63 -6.01 -1.90
CA THR A 39 11.37 -7.16 -1.33
C THR A 39 12.83 -7.16 -1.75
N ARG A 40 13.12 -6.65 -2.96
CA ARG A 40 14.48 -6.57 -3.52
C ARG A 40 15.14 -5.23 -3.29
N LYS A 41 14.45 -4.25 -2.70
CA LYS A 41 14.94 -2.89 -2.41
C LYS A 41 15.54 -2.21 -3.64
N LEU A 42 14.82 -2.28 -4.76
CA LEU A 42 15.23 -1.71 -6.04
C LEU A 42 14.06 -1.03 -6.73
N ILE A 43 14.36 -0.23 -7.75
CA ILE A 43 13.38 0.29 -8.71
C ILE A 43 13.65 -0.39 -10.05
N VAL A 44 12.62 -0.83 -10.77
CA VAL A 44 12.77 -1.23 -12.18
C VAL A 44 12.21 -0.14 -13.06
N VAL A 45 12.96 0.27 -14.08
CA VAL A 45 12.48 1.23 -15.09
C VAL A 45 12.44 0.54 -16.45
N PHE A 46 11.29 0.55 -17.08
CA PHE A 46 11.07 0.06 -18.44
C PHE A 46 11.01 1.22 -19.41
N ASP A 47 11.57 1.04 -20.60
CA ASP A 47 11.18 1.85 -21.76
C ASP A 47 9.92 1.23 -22.38
N ILE A 48 8.87 2.04 -22.52
CA ILE A 48 7.53 1.59 -22.94
C ILE A 48 7.04 2.39 -24.15
N GLU A 49 6.35 1.69 -25.04
CA GLU A 49 5.62 2.26 -26.17
C GLU A 49 4.28 1.56 -26.36
N VAL A 50 3.22 2.34 -26.59
CA VAL A 50 1.90 1.79 -26.96
C VAL A 50 1.65 2.07 -28.43
N ARG A 51 1.49 1.00 -29.21
CA ARG A 51 1.25 1.10 -30.66
C ARG A 51 -0.18 0.71 -30.99
N MET A 52 -0.81 1.48 -31.88
CA MET A 52 -2.05 1.07 -32.52
C MET A 52 -1.75 0.13 -33.68
N THR A 53 -2.36 -1.05 -33.66
CA THR A 53 -2.28 -2.05 -34.74
C THR A 53 -3.68 -2.32 -35.30
N PRO A 54 -3.81 -2.98 -36.47
CA PRO A 54 -5.12 -3.41 -36.97
C PRO A 54 -5.89 -4.33 -36.01
N ALA A 55 -5.20 -5.02 -35.09
CA ALA A 55 -5.80 -5.88 -34.08
C ALA A 55 -6.12 -5.16 -32.76
N GLY A 56 -5.82 -3.86 -32.64
CA GLY A 56 -5.99 -3.06 -31.42
C GLY A 56 -4.67 -2.54 -30.85
N LYS A 57 -4.71 -2.08 -29.60
CA LYS A 57 -3.55 -1.58 -28.85
C LYS A 57 -2.57 -2.72 -28.56
N GLN A 58 -1.28 -2.45 -28.70
CA GLN A 58 -0.21 -3.36 -28.33
C GLN A 58 0.86 -2.62 -27.53
N VAL A 59 1.18 -3.15 -26.35
CA VAL A 59 2.22 -2.61 -25.48
C VAL A 59 3.57 -3.24 -25.85
N HIS A 60 4.60 -2.41 -25.99
CA HIS A 60 5.98 -2.81 -26.24
C HIS A 60 6.85 -2.36 -25.07
N LEU A 61 7.58 -3.28 -24.46
CA LEU A 61 8.61 -2.99 -23.47
C LEU A 61 9.96 -3.29 -24.12
N SER A 62 10.71 -2.25 -24.47
CA SER A 62 11.93 -2.40 -25.29
C SER A 62 13.18 -2.65 -24.46
N THR A 63 13.28 -2.03 -23.29
CA THR A 63 14.40 -2.19 -22.35
C THR A 63 13.87 -2.23 -20.91
N ALA A 64 14.67 -2.78 -20.01
CA ALA A 64 14.42 -2.73 -18.58
C ALA A 64 15.74 -2.62 -17.83
N ILE A 65 15.79 -1.74 -16.82
CA ILE A 65 16.96 -1.59 -15.94
C ILE A 65 16.56 -1.76 -14.48
N GLU A 66 17.27 -2.65 -13.77
CA GLU A 66 17.18 -2.81 -12.32
C GLU A 66 18.10 -1.78 -11.65
N LEU A 67 17.51 -0.86 -10.91
CA LEU A 67 18.18 0.27 -10.29
C LEU A 67 18.28 0.07 -8.79
N SER A 68 19.52 0.05 -8.28
CA SER A 68 19.82 -0.13 -6.87
C SER A 68 20.36 1.15 -6.23
N SER A 69 20.21 1.25 -4.90
CA SER A 69 20.90 2.26 -4.08
C SER A 69 20.86 1.83 -2.62
N SER A 70 21.91 2.17 -1.87
CA SER A 70 21.96 1.97 -0.41
C SER A 70 20.88 2.75 0.35
N GLN A 71 20.29 3.76 -0.29
CA GLN A 71 19.23 4.60 0.29
C GLN A 71 17.82 4.04 0.08
N LEU A 72 17.64 2.99 -0.74
CA LEU A 72 16.34 2.34 -0.92
C LEU A 72 16.00 1.48 0.30
N LYS A 73 15.32 2.10 1.27
CA LYS A 73 14.91 1.48 2.54
C LYS A 73 13.43 1.16 2.51
N TYR A 74 13.09 -0.01 1.95
CA TYR A 74 11.70 -0.44 1.78
C TYR A 74 10.94 0.52 0.84
N PRO A 75 11.38 0.64 -0.43
CA PRO A 75 10.77 1.55 -1.39
C PRO A 75 9.30 1.16 -1.61
N HIS A 76 8.41 2.13 -1.44
CA HIS A 76 6.98 1.89 -1.40
C HIS A 76 6.29 2.67 -2.53
N GLY A 77 6.26 3.99 -2.43
CA GLY A 77 5.75 4.87 -3.49
C GLY A 77 6.87 5.55 -4.26
N LEU A 78 6.59 5.93 -5.50
CA LEU A 78 7.51 6.74 -6.30
C LEU A 78 6.73 7.69 -7.20
N ASP A 79 7.40 8.74 -7.66
CA ASP A 79 6.91 9.61 -8.73
C ASP A 79 8.06 10.27 -9.48
N PHE A 80 7.78 10.78 -10.66
CA PHE A 80 8.75 11.50 -11.48
C PHE A 80 8.65 13.01 -11.24
N ILE A 81 9.80 13.67 -11.10
CA ILE A 81 9.89 15.14 -11.18
C ILE A 81 9.97 15.56 -12.66
N ASP A 82 10.81 14.84 -13.41
CA ASP A 82 11.00 14.95 -14.85
C ASP A 82 11.32 13.54 -15.40
N ASN A 83 11.70 13.39 -16.68
CA ASN A 83 11.94 12.06 -17.26
C ASN A 83 13.23 11.36 -16.74
N GLU A 84 14.07 12.06 -15.98
CA GLU A 84 15.37 11.60 -15.51
C GLU A 84 15.52 11.62 -13.98
N THR A 85 14.54 12.17 -13.27
CA THR A 85 14.59 12.37 -11.83
C THR A 85 13.37 11.76 -11.15
N LEU A 86 13.62 10.85 -10.21
CA LEU A 86 12.61 10.20 -9.39
C LEU A 86 12.64 10.74 -7.96
N VAL A 87 11.46 10.85 -7.36
CA VAL A 87 11.30 10.85 -5.90
C VAL A 87 10.79 9.48 -5.46
N VAL A 88 11.37 8.95 -4.39
CA VAL A 88 11.02 7.64 -3.83
C VAL A 88 10.69 7.80 -2.35
N ALA A 89 9.51 7.32 -1.99
CA ALA A 89 9.03 7.19 -0.62
C ALA A 89 9.53 5.87 -0.04
N ASN A 90 10.51 5.93 0.86
CA ASN A 90 11.07 4.77 1.54
C ASN A 90 10.39 4.58 2.90
N ARG A 91 9.52 3.57 3.04
CA ARG A 91 8.70 3.40 4.26
C ARG A 91 9.52 3.25 5.54
N ASP A 92 10.71 2.63 5.44
CA ASP A 92 11.64 2.44 6.54
C ASP A 92 12.78 3.48 6.54
N GLY A 93 12.61 4.59 5.82
CA GLY A 93 13.63 5.62 5.64
C GLY A 93 13.06 7.00 5.31
N ASP A 94 13.77 7.69 4.42
CA ASP A 94 13.51 9.08 4.07
C ASP A 94 12.76 9.21 2.74
N LEU A 95 12.27 10.40 2.43
CA LEU A 95 11.88 10.74 1.06
C LEU A 95 13.16 11.10 0.29
N THR A 96 13.50 10.34 -0.75
CA THR A 96 14.78 10.49 -1.46
C THR A 96 14.58 10.85 -2.92
N LEU A 97 15.39 11.79 -3.41
CA LEU A 97 15.43 12.21 -4.81
C LEU A 97 16.64 11.56 -5.48
N PHE A 98 16.42 10.94 -6.63
CA PHE A 98 17.43 10.25 -7.39
C PHE A 98 17.46 10.70 -8.84
N ARG A 99 18.65 10.79 -9.41
CA ARG A 99 18.85 10.81 -10.86
C ARG A 99 18.97 9.40 -11.40
N LEU A 100 18.23 9.13 -12.47
CA LEU A 100 18.32 7.91 -13.26
C LEU A 100 19.65 7.86 -14.03
N PRO A 101 20.29 6.69 -14.16
CA PRO A 101 21.50 6.57 -14.99
C PRO A 101 21.18 6.80 -16.47
N SER A 102 22.20 7.16 -17.24
CA SER A 102 22.12 7.24 -18.70
C SER A 102 21.73 5.89 -19.30
N ARG A 103 21.01 5.91 -20.44
CA ARG A 103 20.66 4.70 -21.21
C ARG A 103 21.90 4.17 -21.95
N ASP A 104 22.71 3.35 -21.29
CA ASP A 104 23.90 2.72 -21.87
C ASP A 104 23.66 1.28 -22.38
N GLY A 105 22.42 0.80 -22.24
CA GLY A 105 22.02 -0.58 -22.59
C GLY A 105 22.26 -1.59 -21.47
N SER A 106 22.73 -1.17 -20.30
CA SER A 106 22.86 -2.05 -19.13
C SER A 106 21.48 -2.41 -18.56
N THR A 107 21.32 -3.67 -18.17
CA THR A 107 20.13 -4.16 -17.43
C THR A 107 20.21 -3.88 -15.93
N LYS A 108 21.35 -3.37 -15.45
CA LYS A 108 21.57 -2.98 -14.05
C LYS A 108 22.22 -1.61 -13.95
N GLY A 109 21.76 -0.82 -12.99
CA GLY A 109 22.32 0.50 -12.72
C GLY A 109 22.27 0.88 -11.24
N GLU A 110 22.94 1.97 -10.92
CA GLU A 110 22.89 2.58 -9.59
C GLU A 110 22.22 3.95 -9.69
N LEU A 111 21.28 4.22 -8.79
CA LEU A 111 20.66 5.54 -8.67
C LEU A 111 21.64 6.52 -8.03
N THR A 112 21.77 7.71 -8.63
CA THR A 112 22.56 8.78 -8.02
C THR A 112 21.68 9.58 -7.07
N LEU A 113 21.97 9.52 -5.76
CA LEU A 113 21.27 10.33 -4.76
C LEU A 113 21.53 11.81 -5.02
N LEU A 114 20.44 12.58 -5.21
CA LEU A 114 20.49 14.03 -5.30
C LEU A 114 20.21 14.65 -3.94
N LYS A 115 19.17 14.16 -3.26
CA LYS A 115 18.73 14.70 -1.98
C LYS A 115 18.07 13.63 -1.13
N SER A 116 18.31 13.66 0.19
CA SER A 116 17.48 12.96 1.16
C SER A 116 16.74 13.98 2.01
N LEU A 117 15.43 13.84 2.11
CA LEU A 117 14.58 14.65 2.97
C LEU A 117 14.22 13.83 4.21
N SER A 118 15.13 13.87 5.18
CA SER A 118 14.98 13.17 6.45
C SER A 118 13.98 13.88 7.34
N ALA A 119 13.03 13.11 7.87
CA ALA A 119 12.08 13.59 8.85
C ALA A 119 12.67 13.49 10.25
N ASN A 120 12.90 14.63 10.91
CA ASN A 120 13.23 14.65 12.34
C ASN A 120 11.97 14.58 13.21
N ASP A 121 10.83 14.96 12.64
CA ASP A 121 9.53 14.89 13.30
C ASP A 121 8.91 13.49 13.13
N ARG A 122 8.41 12.95 14.24
CA ARG A 122 7.68 11.67 14.26
C ARG A 122 6.45 11.69 13.35
N GLU A 123 5.80 12.83 13.20
CA GLU A 123 4.63 12.98 12.33
C GLU A 123 4.97 12.85 10.84
N LEU A 124 6.24 13.01 10.49
CA LEU A 124 6.77 12.94 9.12
C LEU A 124 7.50 11.62 8.84
N LEU A 125 7.44 10.63 9.73
CA LEU A 125 8.05 9.33 9.52
C LEU A 125 7.22 8.43 8.58
N GLY A 126 7.90 7.50 7.93
CA GLY A 126 7.30 6.45 7.11
C GLY A 126 6.63 6.94 5.84
N PRO A 127 7.36 7.57 4.91
CA PRO A 127 6.80 7.93 3.61
C PRO A 127 6.38 6.66 2.85
N GLY A 128 5.09 6.53 2.57
CA GLY A 128 4.47 5.38 1.90
C GLY A 128 4.10 5.62 0.44
N SER A 129 3.69 6.84 0.11
CA SER A 129 3.38 7.27 -1.25
C SER A 129 3.72 8.73 -1.45
N VAL A 130 3.99 9.12 -2.68
CA VAL A 130 4.32 10.49 -3.07
C VAL A 130 3.61 10.85 -4.37
N ALA A 131 3.11 12.07 -4.45
CA ALA A 131 2.64 12.70 -5.68
C ALA A 131 3.44 13.98 -5.91
N VAL A 132 3.98 14.15 -7.11
CA VAL A 132 4.71 15.34 -7.52
C VAL A 132 3.85 16.18 -8.44
N SER A 133 3.79 17.49 -8.19
CA SER A 133 3.23 18.44 -9.13
C SER A 133 4.13 19.66 -9.30
N ARG A 134 4.18 20.19 -10.52
CA ARG A 134 4.93 21.41 -10.82
C ARG A 134 4.13 22.63 -10.35
N ILE A 135 4.76 23.51 -9.58
CA ILE A 135 4.20 24.82 -9.23
C ILE A 135 4.53 25.82 -10.32
N ASP A 136 5.81 25.93 -10.65
CA ASP A 136 6.32 26.83 -11.68
C ASP A 136 7.60 26.25 -12.31
N ALA A 137 8.38 27.08 -13.00
CA ALA A 137 9.58 26.62 -13.69
C ALA A 137 10.61 25.95 -12.77
N GLN A 138 10.69 26.39 -11.52
CA GLN A 138 11.75 26.12 -10.55
C GLN A 138 11.26 25.41 -9.29
N HIS A 139 9.95 25.42 -9.04
CA HIS A 139 9.35 24.84 -7.83
C HIS A 139 8.45 23.65 -8.14
N HIS A 140 8.64 22.60 -7.34
CA HIS A 140 7.78 21.42 -7.33
C HIS A 140 7.18 21.22 -5.95
N GLU A 141 5.96 20.73 -5.91
CA GLU A 141 5.26 20.33 -4.71
C GLU A 141 5.26 18.82 -4.61
N PHE A 142 5.73 18.30 -3.48
CA PHE A 142 5.64 16.90 -3.14
C PHE A 142 4.61 16.74 -2.03
N LEU A 143 3.54 16.00 -2.33
CA LEU A 143 2.59 15.55 -1.33
C LEU A 143 2.92 14.11 -0.96
N VAL A 144 3.15 13.87 0.33
CA VAL A 144 3.69 12.59 0.80
C VAL A 144 2.76 12.00 1.84
N CYS A 145 2.26 10.81 1.57
CA CYS A 145 1.57 10.00 2.55
C CYS A 145 2.57 9.47 3.58
N ARG A 146 2.38 9.83 4.84
CA ARG A 146 3.20 9.39 5.99
C ARG A 146 2.41 8.31 6.73
N ASN A 147 2.70 7.05 6.44
CA ASN A 147 1.95 5.91 6.98
C ASN A 147 2.01 5.87 8.51
N PHE A 148 3.20 6.05 9.10
CA PHE A 148 3.39 5.94 10.55
C PHE A 148 2.86 7.16 11.30
N GLY A 149 2.90 8.33 10.68
CA GLY A 149 2.32 9.56 11.23
C GLY A 149 0.80 9.62 11.11
N ASN A 150 0.19 8.80 10.24
CA ASN A 150 -1.20 8.96 9.81
C ASN A 150 -1.45 10.40 9.30
N ARG A 151 -0.58 10.90 8.43
CA ARG A 151 -0.64 12.27 7.89
C ARG A 151 -0.34 12.29 6.40
N VAL A 152 -0.76 13.36 5.74
CA VAL A 152 -0.16 13.78 4.47
C VAL A 152 0.65 15.04 4.75
N SER A 153 1.91 15.03 4.33
CA SER A 153 2.80 16.19 4.43
C SER A 153 3.02 16.83 3.07
N ARG A 154 3.24 18.15 3.05
CA ARG A 154 3.55 18.93 1.85
C ARG A 154 4.98 19.45 1.94
N HIS A 155 5.70 19.36 0.84
CA HIS A 155 7.06 19.85 0.68
C HIS A 155 7.12 20.68 -0.60
N VAL A 156 7.62 21.91 -0.53
CA VAL A 156 7.93 22.71 -1.72
C VAL A 156 9.43 22.69 -1.94
N ILE A 157 9.84 22.25 -3.13
CA ILE A 157 11.23 21.99 -3.48
C ILE A 157 11.66 22.91 -4.62
N ALA A 158 12.72 23.68 -4.41
CA ALA A 158 13.34 24.53 -5.41
C ALA A 158 14.46 23.76 -6.15
N THR A 159 14.24 23.44 -7.43
CA THR A 159 15.17 22.61 -8.23
C THR A 159 16.45 23.34 -8.62
N GLU A 160 16.43 24.67 -8.76
CA GLU A 160 17.63 25.45 -9.08
C GLU A 160 18.59 25.63 -7.90
N THR A 161 18.10 25.41 -6.68
CA THR A 161 18.89 25.56 -5.44
C THR A 161 19.21 24.21 -4.83
N ASP A 162 19.70 23.28 -5.65
CA ASP A 162 20.08 21.92 -5.22
C ASP A 162 18.97 21.20 -4.41
N TYR A 163 17.74 21.30 -4.93
CA TYR A 163 16.54 20.72 -4.33
C TYR A 163 16.32 21.18 -2.88
N ALA A 164 16.52 22.47 -2.60
CA ALA A 164 16.25 23.05 -1.29
C ALA A 164 14.75 22.97 -0.96
N VAL A 165 14.43 22.57 0.26
CA VAL A 165 13.06 22.61 0.79
C VAL A 165 12.77 24.05 1.21
N THR A 166 11.82 24.70 0.55
CA THR A 166 11.42 26.08 0.86
C THR A 166 10.21 26.12 1.80
N GLU A 167 9.38 25.08 1.79
CA GLU A 167 8.24 24.90 2.69
C GLU A 167 8.08 23.42 3.06
N GLU A 168 7.78 23.14 4.32
CA GLU A 168 7.50 21.79 4.84
C GLU A 168 6.40 21.88 5.91
N GLY A 169 5.45 20.96 5.89
CA GLY A 169 4.45 20.85 6.95
C GLY A 169 3.43 19.75 6.76
N VAL A 170 2.64 19.50 7.80
CA VAL A 170 1.48 18.62 7.73
C VAL A 170 0.35 19.32 6.97
N LEU A 171 -0.11 18.69 5.89
CA LEU A 171 -1.22 19.17 5.06
C LEU A 171 -2.55 18.57 5.48
N LEU A 172 -2.61 17.27 5.79
CA LEU A 172 -3.84 16.56 6.18
C LEU A 172 -3.57 15.62 7.36
N GLY A 173 -4.51 15.52 8.31
CA GLY A 173 -4.39 14.59 9.43
C GLY A 173 -5.69 14.11 10.07
N LYS A 174 -6.73 14.94 10.10
CA LYS A 174 -7.99 14.64 10.82
C LYS A 174 -8.59 13.26 10.52
N TRP A 175 -8.64 12.88 9.26
CA TRP A 175 -9.29 11.66 8.78
C TRP A 175 -8.31 10.63 8.22
N MET A 176 -7.02 10.76 8.46
CA MET A 176 -6.02 9.86 7.89
C MET A 176 -5.79 8.66 8.83
N VAL A 177 -5.86 7.45 8.29
CA VAL A 177 -5.40 6.22 8.97
C VAL A 177 -4.66 5.36 7.96
N ILE A 178 -3.32 5.38 8.05
CA ILE A 178 -2.39 4.76 7.12
C ILE A 178 -2.71 5.22 5.69
N PRO A 179 -2.48 6.50 5.33
CA PRO A 179 -2.68 6.96 3.97
C PRO A 179 -1.69 6.26 3.05
N ASP A 180 -2.11 5.62 1.96
CA ASP A 180 -1.23 4.68 1.20
C ASP A 180 -1.06 5.03 -0.28
N GLY A 181 -1.95 5.81 -0.86
CA GLY A 181 -1.87 6.31 -2.22
C GLY A 181 -2.33 7.75 -2.29
N ILE A 182 -1.71 8.51 -3.19
CA ILE A 182 -2.02 9.93 -3.38
C ILE A 182 -1.98 10.31 -4.86
N SER A 183 -2.92 11.15 -5.27
CA SER A 183 -2.98 11.70 -6.61
C SER A 183 -3.45 13.15 -6.55
N ILE A 184 -2.83 13.98 -7.38
CA ILE A 184 -3.31 15.33 -7.70
C ILE A 184 -3.84 15.26 -9.12
N ASP A 185 -4.97 15.90 -9.39
CA ASP A 185 -5.49 15.97 -10.74
C ASP A 185 -4.64 16.91 -11.62
N ARG A 186 -4.74 16.78 -12.95
CA ARG A 186 -3.91 17.56 -13.88
C ARG A 186 -4.11 19.07 -13.73
N SER A 187 -5.31 19.50 -13.34
CA SER A 187 -5.64 20.91 -13.13
C SER A 187 -5.23 21.44 -11.75
N ARG A 188 -4.68 20.59 -10.87
CA ARG A 188 -4.30 20.87 -9.49
C ARG A 188 -5.43 21.47 -8.65
N ARG A 189 -6.68 21.11 -8.98
CA ARG A 189 -7.89 21.49 -8.24
C ARG A 189 -8.28 20.46 -7.20
N TRP A 190 -7.89 19.21 -7.39
CA TRP A 190 -8.29 18.08 -6.55
C TRP A 190 -7.09 17.29 -6.07
N LEU A 191 -7.18 16.88 -4.81
CA LEU A 191 -6.29 15.94 -4.16
C LEU A 191 -7.12 14.74 -3.72
N ALA A 192 -6.70 13.53 -4.10
CA ALA A 192 -7.28 12.29 -3.62
C ALA A 192 -6.24 11.48 -2.84
N VAL A 193 -6.64 10.95 -1.69
CA VAL A 193 -5.79 10.15 -0.80
C VAL A 193 -6.53 8.89 -0.42
N SER A 194 -5.98 7.72 -0.72
CA SER A 194 -6.49 6.45 -0.18
C SER A 194 -6.06 6.28 1.28
N SER A 195 -7.00 5.88 2.12
CA SER A 195 -6.81 5.66 3.55
C SER A 195 -7.07 4.20 3.84
N HIS A 196 -5.97 3.45 4.06
CA HIS A 196 -5.95 2.00 4.06
C HIS A 196 -6.96 1.40 5.04
N ASP A 197 -6.92 1.83 6.30
CA ASP A 197 -7.74 1.22 7.36
C ASP A 197 -9.15 1.81 7.42
N ILE A 198 -9.37 3.01 6.88
CA ILE A 198 -10.73 3.57 6.72
C ILE A 198 -11.48 2.88 5.57
N GLN A 199 -10.76 2.18 4.68
CA GLN A 199 -11.34 1.47 3.54
C GLN A 199 -12.07 2.43 2.57
N SER A 200 -11.47 3.62 2.39
CA SER A 200 -11.95 4.65 1.46
C SER A 200 -10.84 5.49 0.89
N ALA A 201 -11.13 6.19 -0.21
CA ALA A 201 -10.36 7.35 -0.64
C ALA A 201 -11.08 8.65 -0.33
N LEU A 202 -10.32 9.65 0.13
CA LEU A 202 -10.81 10.95 0.57
C LEU A 202 -10.37 12.02 -0.42
N LEU A 203 -11.30 12.89 -0.81
CA LEU A 203 -11.07 13.94 -1.80
C LEU A 203 -11.15 15.31 -1.17
N TYR A 204 -10.17 16.15 -1.48
CA TYR A 204 -10.03 17.50 -0.96
C TYR A 204 -9.86 18.48 -2.11
N PRO A 205 -10.48 19.67 -2.03
CA PRO A 205 -10.09 20.79 -2.87
C PRO A 205 -8.63 21.13 -2.59
N HIS A 206 -7.81 21.11 -3.63
CA HIS A 206 -6.40 21.43 -3.54
C HIS A 206 -6.21 22.95 -3.61
N THR A 207 -6.37 23.60 -2.47
CA THR A 207 -6.30 25.05 -2.34
C THR A 207 -5.30 25.47 -1.25
N PRO A 208 -4.80 26.71 -1.25
CA PRO A 208 -3.94 27.22 -0.18
C PRO A 208 -4.59 27.21 1.22
N ALA A 209 -5.92 27.08 1.30
CA ALA A 209 -6.65 27.00 2.57
C ALA A 209 -6.65 25.57 3.17
N LEU A 210 -6.14 24.58 2.45
CA LEU A 210 -6.10 23.19 2.93
C LEU A 210 -5.13 23.07 4.12
N HIS A 211 -5.58 22.41 5.19
CA HIS A 211 -4.85 22.30 6.45
C HIS A 211 -5.12 20.96 7.16
N ALA A 212 -4.34 20.64 8.20
CA ALA A 212 -4.37 19.34 8.87
C ALA A 212 -5.77 18.90 9.35
N GLU A 213 -6.57 19.86 9.82
CA GLU A 213 -7.93 19.64 10.34
C GLU A 213 -9.05 19.70 9.28
N ALA A 214 -8.71 19.79 7.99
CA ALA A 214 -9.70 19.95 6.93
C ALA A 214 -10.56 18.69 6.75
N ASP A 215 -11.84 18.91 6.47
CA ASP A 215 -12.78 17.86 6.07
C ASP A 215 -12.69 17.62 4.56
N PRO A 216 -12.76 16.36 4.10
CA PRO A 216 -12.88 16.08 2.68
C PRO A 216 -14.25 16.51 2.17
N THR A 217 -14.33 16.87 0.90
CA THR A 217 -15.61 17.19 0.25
C THR A 217 -16.27 15.96 -0.36
N ALA A 218 -15.50 14.91 -0.61
CA ALA A 218 -16.02 13.64 -1.10
C ALA A 218 -15.27 12.41 -0.54
N VAL A 219 -15.99 11.28 -0.52
CA VAL A 219 -15.50 9.97 -0.07
C VAL A 219 -15.83 8.92 -1.11
N LEU A 220 -14.85 8.12 -1.50
CA LEU A 220 -15.00 6.98 -2.39
C LEU A 220 -14.97 5.69 -1.58
N ARG A 221 -16.08 4.94 -1.58
CA ARG A 221 -16.25 3.69 -0.84
C ARG A 221 -16.08 2.46 -1.74
N GLY A 222 -16.11 1.28 -1.14
CA GLY A 222 -16.23 0.00 -1.85
C GLY A 222 -14.92 -0.77 -2.00
N ALA A 223 -13.77 -0.10 -1.84
CA ALA A 223 -12.47 -0.75 -1.75
C ALA A 223 -12.26 -1.32 -0.34
N SER A 224 -11.74 -2.54 -0.24
CA SER A 224 -11.46 -3.20 1.05
C SER A 224 -10.18 -2.68 1.68
N TYR A 225 -9.12 -2.51 0.88
CA TYR A 225 -7.82 -1.99 1.32
C TYR A 225 -7.24 -1.10 0.20
N PRO A 226 -7.71 0.16 0.11
CA PRO A 226 -7.36 1.03 -1.00
C PRO A 226 -5.86 1.36 -0.98
N HIS A 227 -5.21 1.25 -2.13
CA HIS A 227 -3.78 1.55 -2.34
C HIS A 227 -3.62 2.62 -3.43
N GLY A 228 -3.06 2.30 -4.59
CA GLY A 228 -2.80 3.22 -5.67
C GLY A 228 -4.08 3.90 -6.16
N ILE A 229 -4.01 5.21 -6.37
CA ILE A 229 -5.13 6.03 -6.83
C ILE A 229 -4.67 6.97 -7.93
N ARG A 230 -5.51 7.16 -8.96
CA ARG A 230 -5.24 8.08 -10.07
C ARG A 230 -6.48 8.76 -10.61
N PHE A 231 -6.32 10.06 -10.89
CA PHE A 231 -7.25 10.82 -11.71
C PHE A 231 -7.00 10.59 -13.19
N SER A 232 -8.08 10.57 -13.99
CA SER A 232 -7.98 10.80 -15.43
C SER A 232 -7.56 12.23 -15.75
N ASP A 233 -7.07 12.46 -16.97
CA ASP A 233 -6.58 13.77 -17.43
C ASP A 233 -7.67 14.86 -17.42
N ASP A 234 -8.93 14.47 -17.58
CA ASP A 234 -10.12 15.34 -17.52
C ASP A 234 -10.71 15.48 -16.11
N SER A 235 -10.10 14.84 -15.11
CA SER A 235 -10.55 14.80 -13.71
C SER A 235 -11.95 14.22 -13.48
N CYS A 236 -12.56 13.62 -14.51
CA CYS A 236 -13.91 13.06 -14.44
C CYS A 236 -13.92 11.64 -13.88
N TYR A 237 -12.79 10.93 -13.93
CA TYR A 237 -12.65 9.57 -13.42
C TYR A 237 -11.58 9.49 -12.35
N ILE A 238 -11.82 8.60 -11.38
CA ILE A 238 -10.81 8.17 -10.42
C ILE A 238 -10.74 6.65 -10.48
N LEU A 239 -9.52 6.13 -10.61
CA LEU A 239 -9.22 4.71 -10.54
C LEU A 239 -8.52 4.42 -9.22
N LEU A 240 -8.96 3.36 -8.53
CA LEU A 240 -8.48 2.99 -7.20
C LEU A 240 -8.16 1.48 -7.15
N ALA A 241 -6.91 1.15 -6.85
CA ALA A 241 -6.49 -0.23 -6.59
C ALA A 241 -6.98 -0.69 -5.23
N ASP A 242 -7.54 -1.89 -5.15
CA ASP A 242 -7.90 -2.55 -3.90
C ASP A 242 -6.92 -3.69 -3.61
N ALA A 243 -6.00 -3.50 -2.67
CA ALA A 243 -5.06 -4.55 -2.28
C ALA A 243 -5.75 -5.76 -1.61
N GLY A 244 -6.97 -5.58 -1.14
CA GLY A 244 -7.79 -6.59 -0.48
C GLY A 244 -8.61 -7.48 -1.39
N ALA A 245 -8.72 -7.12 -2.66
CA ALA A 245 -9.60 -7.77 -3.62
C ALA A 245 -8.98 -7.75 -5.03
N PRO A 246 -9.41 -8.60 -5.98
CA PRO A 246 -8.80 -8.67 -7.32
C PRO A 246 -9.26 -7.53 -8.26
N TYR A 247 -9.53 -6.34 -7.74
CA TYR A 247 -10.24 -5.27 -8.44
C TYR A 247 -9.48 -3.95 -8.49
N VAL A 248 -9.72 -3.21 -9.58
CA VAL A 248 -9.57 -1.75 -9.64
C VAL A 248 -10.98 -1.16 -9.72
N HIS A 249 -11.29 -0.25 -8.81
CA HIS A 249 -12.55 0.47 -8.76
C HIS A 249 -12.46 1.74 -9.60
N VAL A 250 -13.52 2.04 -10.36
CA VAL A 250 -13.65 3.25 -11.18
C VAL A 250 -14.84 4.05 -10.68
N TYR A 251 -14.57 5.30 -10.34
CA TYR A 251 -15.56 6.30 -9.95
C TYR A 251 -15.67 7.34 -11.05
N PHE A 252 -16.85 7.92 -11.21
CA PHE A 252 -17.11 8.89 -12.26
C PHE A 252 -17.91 10.08 -11.74
N GLN A 253 -17.48 11.28 -12.13
CA GLN A 253 -18.17 12.53 -11.91
C GLN A 253 -18.09 13.39 -13.19
N PRO A 254 -19.18 13.57 -13.94
CA PRO A 254 -19.16 14.14 -15.30
C PRO A 254 -18.54 15.54 -15.44
N ASP A 255 -18.64 16.36 -14.40
CA ASP A 255 -18.11 17.74 -14.37
C ASP A 255 -16.78 17.86 -13.61
N GLY A 256 -16.27 16.74 -13.09
CA GLY A 256 -15.11 16.69 -12.21
C GLY A 256 -15.29 17.46 -10.90
N HIS A 257 -16.52 17.83 -10.51
CA HIS A 257 -16.80 18.48 -9.23
C HIS A 257 -17.13 17.43 -8.17
N TRP A 258 -16.11 16.94 -7.49
CA TRP A 258 -16.25 15.88 -6.51
C TRP A 258 -16.85 16.36 -5.18
N GLN A 259 -18.09 15.96 -4.92
CA GLN A 259 -18.79 16.24 -3.66
C GLN A 259 -19.71 15.09 -3.24
N GLY A 260 -19.68 14.72 -1.96
CA GLY A 260 -20.55 13.68 -1.39
C GLY A 260 -19.90 12.28 -1.33
N VAL A 261 -20.73 11.25 -1.16
CA VAL A 261 -20.29 9.86 -1.03
C VAL A 261 -20.51 9.12 -2.34
N TYR A 262 -19.49 8.38 -2.80
CA TYR A 262 -19.49 7.67 -4.08
C TYR A 262 -19.24 6.18 -3.86
N ASP A 263 -20.06 5.36 -4.50
CA ASP A 263 -19.78 3.94 -4.76
C ASP A 263 -19.16 3.79 -6.16
N PRO A 264 -18.40 2.71 -6.42
CA PRO A 264 -17.74 2.54 -7.71
C PRO A 264 -18.76 2.30 -8.82
N CYS A 265 -18.66 3.07 -9.91
CA CYS A 265 -19.47 2.87 -11.11
C CYS A 265 -19.09 1.57 -11.84
N LEU A 266 -17.84 1.12 -11.66
CA LEU A 266 -17.34 -0.13 -12.19
C LEU A 266 -16.27 -0.70 -11.24
N SER A 267 -16.33 -2.01 -10.99
CA SER A 267 -15.23 -2.75 -10.36
C SER A 267 -14.60 -3.66 -11.40
N LEU A 268 -13.50 -3.21 -11.99
CA LEU A 268 -12.77 -3.94 -13.02
C LEU A 268 -11.96 -5.04 -12.36
N ARG A 269 -12.24 -6.30 -12.71
CA ARG A 269 -11.42 -7.41 -12.30
C ARG A 269 -10.10 -7.41 -13.08
N VAL A 270 -8.98 -7.20 -12.38
CA VAL A 270 -7.65 -7.10 -13.00
C VAL A 270 -6.80 -8.36 -12.83
N MET A 271 -7.23 -9.29 -11.98
CA MET A 271 -6.55 -10.57 -11.80
C MET A 271 -7.54 -11.71 -11.53
N ASP A 272 -7.18 -12.93 -11.89
CA ASP A 272 -7.99 -14.11 -11.61
C ASP A 272 -7.90 -14.54 -10.12
N ASP A 273 -8.80 -15.43 -9.71
CA ASP A 273 -8.86 -15.91 -8.31
C ASP A 273 -7.58 -16.66 -7.92
N GLY A 274 -6.95 -17.38 -8.84
CA GLY A 274 -5.73 -18.14 -8.56
C GLY A 274 -4.56 -17.23 -8.19
N LEU A 275 -4.32 -16.19 -8.99
CA LEU A 275 -3.29 -15.18 -8.73
C LEU A 275 -3.57 -14.39 -7.45
N PHE A 276 -4.83 -14.05 -7.21
CA PHE A 276 -5.24 -13.35 -6.00
C PHE A 276 -5.00 -14.20 -4.73
N GLN A 277 -5.44 -15.46 -4.73
CA GLN A 277 -5.25 -16.36 -3.58
C GLN A 277 -3.77 -16.68 -3.36
N LEU A 278 -2.97 -16.80 -4.42
CA LEU A 278 -1.52 -16.98 -4.30
C LEU A 278 -0.85 -15.78 -3.60
N GLY A 279 -1.37 -14.56 -3.80
CA GLY A 279 -0.85 -13.35 -3.19
C GLY A 279 -1.38 -13.07 -1.78
N ARG A 280 -2.58 -13.59 -1.48
CA ARG A 280 -3.34 -13.33 -0.26
C ARG A 280 -2.84 -14.17 0.91
N HIS A 281 -1.88 -13.63 1.64
CA HIS A 281 -1.42 -14.19 2.92
C HIS A 281 -2.13 -13.58 4.13
N ASN A 282 -2.82 -12.44 3.95
CA ASN A 282 -3.70 -11.81 4.93
C ASN A 282 -4.83 -11.06 4.19
N PRO A 283 -5.89 -10.57 4.87
CA PRO A 283 -7.02 -9.90 4.21
C PRO A 283 -6.68 -8.62 3.43
N GLN A 284 -5.57 -7.96 3.78
CA GLN A 284 -5.10 -6.68 3.26
C GLN A 284 -4.26 -6.81 1.99
N GLU A 285 -4.03 -8.04 1.55
CA GLU A 285 -3.03 -8.37 0.54
C GLU A 285 -3.61 -9.32 -0.53
N GLY A 286 -2.92 -9.37 -1.66
CA GLY A 286 -3.22 -10.25 -2.79
C GLY A 286 -3.77 -9.54 -4.03
N GLY A 287 -4.43 -8.40 -3.85
CA GLY A 287 -4.93 -7.54 -4.94
C GLY A 287 -3.87 -6.63 -5.57
N PRO A 288 -4.25 -5.81 -6.58
CA PRO A 288 -3.39 -4.75 -7.11
C PRO A 288 -3.01 -3.76 -6.01
N LYS A 289 -1.77 -3.26 -6.05
CA LYS A 289 -1.28 -2.23 -5.13
C LYS A 289 -0.99 -0.94 -5.86
N GLY A 290 -0.05 -0.98 -6.79
CA GLY A 290 0.24 0.16 -7.65
C GLY A 290 -0.69 0.15 -8.87
N LEU A 291 -1.11 1.35 -9.29
CA LEU A 291 -1.68 1.57 -10.61
C LEU A 291 -1.19 2.90 -11.17
N ASP A 292 -1.16 2.99 -12.49
CA ASP A 292 -1.08 4.26 -13.21
C ASP A 292 -1.83 4.23 -14.53
N ILE A 293 -2.12 5.40 -15.07
CA ILE A 293 -2.83 5.53 -16.35
C ILE A 293 -2.11 6.47 -17.30
N ASP A 294 -2.15 6.12 -18.59
CA ASP A 294 -1.85 7.01 -19.69
C ASP A 294 -3.15 7.21 -20.49
N CYS A 295 -3.82 8.34 -20.26
CA CYS A 295 -5.06 8.70 -20.96
C CYS A 295 -4.83 8.97 -22.45
N THR A 296 -3.62 9.30 -22.87
CA THR A 296 -3.31 9.59 -24.28
C THR A 296 -3.22 8.31 -25.08
N ALA A 297 -2.50 7.31 -24.54
CA ALA A 297 -2.46 5.97 -25.12
C ALA A 297 -3.71 5.14 -24.78
N GLY A 298 -4.51 5.60 -23.84
CA GLY A 298 -5.69 4.90 -23.31
C GLY A 298 -5.31 3.56 -22.68
N ILE A 299 -4.32 3.56 -21.79
CA ILE A 299 -3.90 2.35 -21.06
C ILE A 299 -3.96 2.55 -19.55
N LEU A 300 -4.34 1.48 -18.87
CA LEU A 300 -4.19 1.30 -17.43
C LEU A 300 -3.11 0.24 -17.19
N VAL A 301 -2.22 0.49 -16.25
CA VAL A 301 -1.27 -0.51 -15.77
C VAL A 301 -1.46 -0.74 -14.27
N THR A 302 -1.40 -2.00 -13.84
CA THR A 302 -1.43 -2.39 -12.43
C THR A 302 -0.22 -3.23 -12.07
N THR A 303 0.11 -3.24 -10.78
CA THR A 303 1.21 -4.05 -10.24
C THR A 303 0.86 -4.61 -8.86
N CYS A 304 1.27 -5.85 -8.60
CA CYS A 304 1.28 -6.47 -7.28
C CYS A 304 2.27 -7.65 -7.22
N MET A 305 2.30 -8.35 -6.09
CA MET A 305 3.22 -9.46 -5.83
C MET A 305 3.14 -10.61 -6.82
N THR A 306 1.93 -11.02 -7.22
CA THR A 306 1.73 -12.18 -8.11
C THR A 306 1.58 -11.78 -9.58
N GLN A 307 1.43 -10.49 -9.84
CA GLN A 307 1.30 -9.92 -11.18
C GLN A 307 2.09 -8.60 -11.25
N PRO A 308 3.43 -8.65 -11.44
CA PRO A 308 4.28 -7.46 -11.40
C PRO A 308 3.92 -6.41 -12.45
N LEU A 309 3.37 -6.82 -13.60
CA LEU A 309 2.85 -5.94 -14.63
C LEU A 309 1.61 -6.55 -15.28
N ALA A 310 0.52 -5.79 -15.34
CA ALA A 310 -0.60 -6.07 -16.21
C ALA A 310 -1.13 -4.79 -16.84
N PHE A 311 -1.47 -4.88 -18.13
CA PHE A 311 -1.95 -3.77 -18.93
C PHE A 311 -3.41 -4.00 -19.34
N PHE A 312 -4.19 -2.93 -19.37
CA PHE A 312 -5.59 -2.94 -19.73
C PHE A 312 -5.90 -1.77 -20.66
N ASP A 313 -6.78 -2.01 -21.63
CA ASP A 313 -7.30 -0.99 -22.53
C ASP A 313 -8.29 -0.11 -21.78
N LEU A 314 -7.90 1.14 -21.53
CA LEU A 314 -8.66 2.09 -20.71
C LEU A 314 -9.92 2.59 -21.44
N ASP A 315 -9.87 2.73 -22.77
CA ASP A 315 -10.98 3.30 -23.54
C ASP A 315 -12.28 2.50 -23.39
N PRO A 316 -12.32 1.17 -23.60
CA PRO A 316 -13.53 0.39 -23.39
C PRO A 316 -13.95 0.33 -21.91
N ILE A 317 -13.01 0.47 -20.97
CA ILE A 317 -13.31 0.54 -19.53
C ILE A 317 -14.11 1.81 -19.25
N LEU A 318 -13.59 2.99 -19.61
CA LEU A 318 -14.25 4.27 -19.37
C LEU A 318 -15.55 4.40 -20.18
N ALA A 319 -15.56 3.91 -21.43
CA ALA A 319 -16.77 3.89 -22.24
C ALA A 319 -17.87 2.99 -21.65
N SER A 320 -17.51 1.95 -20.88
CA SER A 320 -18.50 1.13 -20.17
C SER A 320 -19.17 1.91 -19.03
N VAL A 321 -18.41 2.73 -18.31
CA VAL A 321 -18.96 3.61 -17.26
C VAL A 321 -19.97 4.59 -17.85
N LEU A 322 -19.66 5.21 -18.99
CA LEU A 322 -20.58 6.15 -19.66
C LEU A 322 -21.86 5.46 -20.18
N ARG A 323 -21.75 4.23 -20.69
CA ARG A 323 -22.91 3.48 -21.23
C ARG A 323 -23.84 2.98 -20.14
N SER A 324 -23.30 2.61 -18.98
CA SER A 324 -24.11 2.14 -17.85
C SER A 324 -24.95 3.25 -17.23
N GLY A 325 -24.73 4.52 -17.60
CA GLY A 325 -25.27 5.68 -16.89
C GLY A 325 -24.71 5.75 -15.46
N PRO A 326 -25.14 6.73 -14.64
CA PRO A 326 -25.12 6.52 -13.20
C PRO A 326 -25.93 5.24 -12.96
N LEU A 327 -25.30 4.20 -12.39
CA LEU A 327 -25.88 2.86 -12.21
C LEU A 327 -27.40 2.93 -11.94
N ASP A 328 -28.22 2.49 -12.88
CA ASP A 328 -29.57 2.05 -12.52
C ASP A 328 -29.36 0.79 -11.68
N VAL A 329 -29.49 0.96 -10.36
CA VAL A 329 -29.27 -0.07 -9.36
C VAL A 329 -30.20 -1.25 -9.65
N LEU A 330 -29.61 -2.42 -9.85
CA LEU A 330 -30.30 -3.71 -9.97
C LEU A 330 -31.13 -4.11 -8.72
N ASP A 331 -31.26 -3.21 -7.74
CA ASP A 331 -31.99 -3.37 -6.48
C ASP A 331 -32.94 -2.20 -6.14
N GLY A 332 -33.26 -1.32 -7.09
CA GLY A 332 -34.33 -0.31 -6.90
C GLY A 332 -34.05 0.77 -5.84
N SER A 333 -32.83 0.90 -5.34
CA SER A 333 -32.38 2.07 -4.58
C SER A 333 -31.70 3.05 -5.54
N GLU A 334 -32.28 4.23 -5.75
CA GLU A 334 -31.71 5.27 -6.62
C GLU A 334 -30.25 5.60 -6.23
N SER A 335 -29.26 5.24 -7.05
CA SER A 335 -27.88 5.74 -6.93
C SER A 335 -27.67 6.98 -7.79
N ALA A 336 -28.46 8.01 -7.52
CA ALA A 336 -27.85 9.34 -7.52
C ALA A 336 -26.79 9.35 -6.39
N PRO A 337 -25.79 10.25 -6.38
CA PRO A 337 -25.11 10.53 -5.11
C PRO A 337 -26.23 10.79 -4.10
N GLU A 338 -26.30 10.01 -3.02
CA GLU A 338 -27.26 10.29 -1.95
C GLU A 338 -26.97 11.72 -1.50
N GLY A 339 -27.69 12.70 -2.07
CA GLY A 339 -27.41 14.14 -1.97
C GLY A 339 -27.65 14.70 -0.57
N GLY A 340 -27.68 13.82 0.43
CA GLY A 340 -27.83 14.11 1.85
C GLY A 340 -26.97 13.25 2.76
N LEU A 341 -26.11 12.34 2.26
CA LEU A 341 -25.12 11.70 3.14
C LEU A 341 -24.01 12.70 3.45
N ASP A 342 -24.03 13.14 4.70
CA ASP A 342 -22.94 13.91 5.29
C ASP A 342 -21.64 13.09 5.21
N VAL A 343 -20.67 13.60 4.47
CA VAL A 343 -19.33 13.02 4.31
C VAL A 343 -18.71 12.72 5.68
N CYS A 344 -18.87 13.62 6.65
CA CYS A 344 -18.36 13.42 8.00
C CYS A 344 -19.04 12.22 8.68
N HIS A 345 -20.36 12.08 8.52
CA HIS A 345 -21.10 10.95 9.07
C HIS A 345 -20.62 9.61 8.52
N GLU A 346 -20.41 9.51 7.20
CA GLU A 346 -19.89 8.28 6.60
C GLU A 346 -18.46 7.98 7.07
N LEU A 347 -17.59 9.00 7.20
CA LEU A 347 -16.24 8.81 7.72
C LEU A 347 -16.22 8.36 9.17
N GLU A 348 -17.07 8.93 10.02
CA GLU A 348 -17.21 8.47 11.39
C GLU A 348 -17.67 7.00 11.46
N LYS A 349 -18.58 6.60 10.58
CA LYS A 349 -19.04 5.21 10.48
C LYS A 349 -17.90 4.29 10.06
N GLN A 350 -17.13 4.65 9.04
CA GLN A 350 -15.98 3.86 8.60
C GLN A 350 -14.87 3.81 9.65
N LEU A 351 -14.59 4.92 10.34
CA LEU A 351 -13.62 4.96 11.42
C LEU A 351 -14.02 4.05 12.58
N ARG A 352 -15.31 4.03 12.97
CA ARG A 352 -15.82 3.09 13.97
C ARG A 352 -15.67 1.63 13.52
N HIS A 353 -15.91 1.36 12.24
CA HIS A 353 -15.72 0.02 11.67
C HIS A 353 -14.24 -0.39 11.74
N ALA A 354 -13.33 0.46 11.24
CA ALA A 354 -11.89 0.27 11.28
C ALA A 354 -11.40 -0.02 12.71
N GLN A 355 -11.80 0.80 13.68
CA GLN A 355 -11.46 0.59 15.09
C GLN A 355 -11.97 -0.77 15.62
N THR A 356 -13.16 -1.18 15.21
CA THR A 356 -13.73 -2.48 15.62
C THR A 356 -12.90 -3.63 15.06
N VAL A 357 -12.53 -3.58 13.77
CA VAL A 357 -11.70 -4.58 13.10
C VAL A 357 -10.31 -4.64 13.74
N THR A 358 -9.64 -3.50 13.92
CA THR A 358 -8.31 -3.42 14.54
C THR A 358 -8.32 -3.97 15.96
N ASN A 359 -9.36 -3.66 16.75
CA ASN A 359 -9.50 -4.21 18.10
C ASN A 359 -9.74 -5.73 18.09
N ALA A 360 -10.45 -6.26 17.10
CA ALA A 360 -10.64 -7.71 16.96
C ALA A 360 -9.32 -8.42 16.63
N ILE A 361 -8.54 -7.89 15.68
CA ILE A 361 -7.22 -8.42 15.31
C ILE A 361 -6.27 -8.40 16.52
N LEU A 362 -6.22 -7.29 17.25
CA LEU A 362 -5.36 -7.18 18.43
C LEU A 362 -5.72 -8.21 19.51
N ARG A 363 -7.03 -8.45 19.72
CA ARG A 363 -7.50 -9.47 20.68
C ARG A 363 -7.11 -10.88 20.25
N GLU A 364 -7.20 -11.18 18.96
CA GLU A 364 -6.79 -12.47 18.40
C GLU A 364 -5.28 -12.71 18.60
N GLN A 365 -4.44 -11.74 18.23
CA GLN A 365 -2.98 -11.81 18.45
C GLN A 365 -2.62 -11.97 19.94
N GLN A 366 -3.32 -11.27 20.83
CA GLN A 366 -3.12 -11.43 22.27
C GLN A 366 -3.55 -12.82 22.76
N ALA A 367 -4.60 -13.41 22.18
CA ALA A 367 -5.04 -14.76 22.51
C ALA A 367 -4.02 -15.80 22.04
N GLU A 368 -3.48 -15.66 20.83
CA GLU A 368 -2.41 -16.52 20.31
C GLU A 368 -1.15 -16.45 21.18
N GLN A 369 -0.68 -15.24 21.51
CA GLN A 369 0.49 -15.06 22.38
C GLN A 369 0.28 -15.70 23.76
N ARG A 370 -0.93 -15.59 24.32
CA ARG A 370 -1.28 -16.25 25.60
C ARG A 370 -1.32 -17.77 25.46
N ALA A 371 -1.82 -18.30 24.35
CA ALA A 371 -1.81 -19.74 24.09
C ALA A 371 -0.37 -20.27 24.03
N VAL A 372 0.51 -19.64 23.24
CA VAL A 372 1.93 -19.99 23.15
C VAL A 372 2.63 -19.90 24.51
N GLN A 373 2.37 -18.84 25.28
CA GLN A 373 2.94 -18.71 26.62
C GLN A 373 2.43 -19.80 27.58
N THR A 374 1.17 -20.20 27.44
CA THR A 374 0.56 -21.23 28.29
C THR A 374 1.14 -22.61 27.97
N GLU A 375 1.32 -22.94 26.70
CA GLU A 375 2.01 -24.17 26.26
C GLU A 375 3.45 -24.21 26.79
N LEU A 376 4.19 -23.10 26.67
CA LEU A 376 5.55 -23.02 27.21
C LEU A 376 5.59 -23.25 28.72
N ARG A 377 4.63 -22.68 29.47
CA ARG A 377 4.51 -22.88 30.92
C ARG A 377 4.14 -24.32 31.28
N ALA A 378 3.24 -24.95 30.51
CA ALA A 378 2.87 -26.34 30.69
C ALA A 378 4.07 -27.27 30.48
N ALA A 379 4.82 -27.09 29.38
CA ALA A 379 6.04 -27.86 29.10
C ALA A 379 7.10 -27.69 30.21
N GLN A 380 7.28 -26.47 30.74
CA GLN A 380 8.17 -26.22 31.87
C GLN A 380 7.69 -26.90 33.16
N ALA A 381 6.39 -26.94 33.41
CA ALA A 381 5.81 -27.59 34.58
C ALA A 381 5.99 -29.11 34.50
N GLU A 382 5.77 -29.72 33.33
CA GLU A 382 6.02 -31.15 33.09
C GLU A 382 7.49 -31.52 33.32
N LEU A 383 8.42 -30.72 32.79
CA LEU A 383 9.85 -30.95 33.02
C LEU A 383 10.21 -30.89 34.51
N ARG A 384 9.64 -29.93 35.25
CA ARG A 384 9.84 -29.81 36.70
C ARG A 384 9.23 -30.98 37.47
N ALA A 385 8.04 -31.44 37.08
CA ALA A 385 7.38 -32.59 37.68
C ALA A 385 8.22 -33.86 37.46
N ALA A 386 8.66 -34.12 36.23
CA ALA A 386 9.54 -35.24 35.91
C ALA A 386 10.86 -35.20 36.71
N HIS A 387 11.46 -34.01 36.86
CA HIS A 387 12.67 -33.86 37.68
C HIS A 387 12.40 -34.09 39.17
N ALA A 388 11.27 -33.62 39.70
CA ALA A 388 10.86 -33.86 41.08
C ALA A 388 10.60 -35.36 41.33
N GLU A 389 9.90 -36.04 40.42
CA GLU A 389 9.68 -37.49 40.48
C GLU A 389 10.99 -38.26 40.46
N SER A 390 11.92 -37.91 39.55
CA SER A 390 13.26 -38.50 39.49
C SER A 390 14.03 -38.33 40.80
N ARG A 391 13.96 -37.13 41.42
CA ARG A 391 14.56 -36.87 42.73
C ARG A 391 13.93 -37.70 43.85
N VAL A 392 12.60 -37.83 43.85
CA VAL A 392 11.90 -38.67 44.83
C VAL A 392 12.30 -40.13 44.65
N GLN A 393 12.34 -40.66 43.43
CA GLN A 393 12.78 -42.02 43.14
C GLN A 393 14.23 -42.26 43.56
N ALA A 394 15.14 -41.33 43.28
CA ALA A 394 16.53 -41.39 43.73
C ALA A 394 16.64 -41.42 45.27
N LEU A 395 15.80 -40.64 45.97
CA LEU A 395 15.75 -40.62 47.43
C LEU A 395 15.23 -41.96 47.98
N LEU A 396 14.15 -42.51 47.39
CA LEU A 396 13.60 -43.82 47.78
C LEU A 396 14.57 -44.99 47.52
N ALA A 397 15.37 -44.90 46.45
CA ALA A 397 16.38 -45.89 46.11
C ALA A 397 17.66 -45.79 46.98
N SER A 398 17.84 -44.70 47.71
CA SER A 398 19.03 -44.48 48.53
C SER A 398 19.12 -45.44 49.74
N ASN A 399 20.34 -45.85 50.10
CA ASN A 399 20.59 -46.75 51.24
C ASN A 399 20.14 -46.14 52.58
N SER A 400 20.27 -44.82 52.74
CA SER A 400 19.86 -44.10 53.94
C SER A 400 18.34 -44.14 54.14
N TRP A 401 17.54 -44.02 53.08
CA TRP A 401 16.09 -44.14 53.16
C TRP A 401 15.67 -45.58 53.47
N ARG A 402 16.26 -46.58 52.80
CA ARG A 402 15.96 -48.00 53.02
C ARG A 402 16.21 -48.47 54.46
N ILE A 403 17.26 -47.95 55.11
CA ILE A 403 17.58 -48.30 56.51
C ILE A 403 16.63 -47.59 57.49
N THR A 404 16.25 -46.34 57.21
CA THR A 404 15.47 -45.52 58.17
C THR A 404 13.95 -45.64 58.03
N ALA A 405 13.43 -46.04 56.86
CA ALA A 405 11.99 -46.16 56.62
C ALA A 405 11.29 -47.19 57.55
N PRO A 406 11.83 -48.40 57.81
CA PRO A 406 11.21 -49.36 58.73
C PRO A 406 11.15 -48.85 60.18
N LEU A 407 12.18 -48.12 60.62
CA LEU A 407 12.25 -47.53 61.96
C LEU A 407 11.19 -46.44 62.18
N ARG A 408 10.88 -45.65 61.14
CA ARG A 408 9.82 -44.63 61.19
C ARG A 408 8.43 -45.25 61.31
N TRP A 409 8.18 -46.36 60.61
CA TRP A 409 6.91 -47.08 60.71
C TRP A 409 6.69 -47.63 62.12
N ALA A 410 7.71 -48.25 62.72
CA ALA A 410 7.63 -48.78 64.08
C ALA A 410 7.33 -47.69 65.15
N LEU A 411 7.90 -46.50 64.98
CA LEU A 411 7.65 -45.35 65.86
C LEU A 411 6.25 -44.74 65.67
N ALA A 412 5.73 -44.71 64.44
CA ALA A 412 4.39 -44.18 64.16
C ALA A 412 3.27 -45.08 64.71
N SER A 413 3.43 -46.41 64.64
CA SER A 413 2.47 -47.36 65.23
C SER A 413 2.36 -47.26 66.75
N ARG A 414 3.46 -46.94 67.44
CA ARG A 414 3.45 -46.69 68.90
C ARG A 414 2.65 -45.44 69.28
N LYS A 415 2.60 -44.43 68.42
CA LYS A 415 1.88 -43.17 68.67
C LYS A 415 0.36 -43.25 68.44
N ARG A 416 -0.13 -44.29 67.76
CA ARG A 416 -1.58 -44.53 67.55
C ARG A 416 -2.20 -45.46 68.61
N GLN A 417 -1.39 -46.03 69.49
CA GLN A 417 -1.84 -46.90 70.60
C GLN A 417 -1.77 -46.21 71.97
N SER A 418 -1.47 -44.92 72.00
CA SER A 418 -1.64 -43.99 73.12
C SER A 418 -2.73 -42.99 72.77
#